data_AF-A0A1S2T133-F1
#
_entry.id   AF-A0A1S2T133-F1
#
_cell.length_a   1.000
_cell.length_b   1.000
_cell.length_c   1.000
_cell.angle_alpha   90.00
_cell.angle_beta   90.00
_cell.angle_gamma   90.00
#
_symmetry.space_group_name_H-M   'P 1'
#
loop_
_entity.id
_entity.type
_entity.pdbx_description
1 polymer ?
#
loop_
_entity_poly.entity_id
_entity_poly.type
_entity_poly.pdbx_seq_one_letter_code
_entity_poly.pdbx_strand_id
1 'polypeptide(L)'
;MFNIFKLFSQAHQAFPFEFHDGGRDAAGFKGGAGDCVVRSIAIAANLPYMQVYEDLREANERYAQERDNRLSRHLTRTGSSPRNGNHRNVFHDYILKQGFEWVPTMKVGAGCQVHLRPNELPNGILIVKVSKHLTAVIDGVMYDTHDPSRGGSRCVYGYYLKNRQDPCGHI
;
A
#
# COMPACT_ATOMS: atom_id res chain seq x y z
N MET A 1 27.44 20.02 -34.25
CA MET A 1 26.51 18.88 -34.45
C MET A 1 26.05 18.42 -33.08
N PHE A 2 24.85 18.83 -32.67
CA PHE A 2 24.30 18.43 -31.37
C PHE A 2 23.81 16.98 -31.47
N ASN A 3 24.33 16.13 -30.58
CA ASN A 3 24.06 14.71 -30.56
C ASN A 3 22.68 14.46 -29.95
N ILE A 4 21.66 14.28 -30.81
CA ILE A 4 20.24 14.10 -30.47
C ILE A 4 19.93 12.68 -29.91
N PHE A 5 20.93 11.81 -29.76
CA PHE A 5 20.75 10.40 -29.42
C PHE A 5 20.72 10.07 -27.91
N LYS A 6 19.89 10.75 -27.12
CA LYS A 6 19.56 10.30 -25.75
C LYS A 6 18.09 10.50 -25.35
N LEU A 7 17.17 10.42 -26.30
CA LEU A 7 15.73 10.46 -26.00
C LEU A 7 15.01 9.10 -26.13
N PHE A 8 15.75 8.00 -26.00
CA PHE A 8 15.12 6.71 -25.71
C PHE A 8 15.10 6.54 -24.20
N SER A 9 14.02 7.00 -23.56
CA SER A 9 13.66 6.48 -22.24
C SER A 9 13.57 4.96 -22.41
N GLN A 10 14.44 4.20 -21.74
CA GLN A 10 14.23 2.77 -21.63
C GLN A 10 12.88 2.58 -20.97
N ALA A 11 11.89 2.12 -21.73
CA ALA A 11 10.62 1.70 -21.17
C ALA A 11 10.93 0.59 -20.17
N HIS A 12 10.80 0.91 -18.88
CA HIS A 12 10.91 -0.10 -17.85
C HIS A 12 9.71 -1.04 -17.99
N GLN A 13 9.92 -2.32 -17.66
CA GLN A 13 8.79 -3.22 -17.51
C GLN A 13 7.83 -2.66 -16.47
N ALA A 14 6.54 -2.68 -16.75
CA ALA A 14 5.48 -2.28 -15.84
C ALA A 14 4.70 -3.51 -15.40
N PHE A 15 4.16 -3.48 -14.18
CA PHE A 15 3.17 -4.47 -13.81
C PHE A 15 1.94 -4.34 -14.72
N PRO A 16 1.33 -5.45 -15.15
CA PRO A 16 -0.07 -5.45 -15.53
C PRO A 16 -0.90 -4.72 -14.46
N PHE A 17 -1.80 -3.86 -14.91
CA PHE A 17 -2.65 -3.05 -14.04
C PHE A 17 -4.09 -3.52 -14.16
N GLU A 18 -4.73 -3.77 -13.01
CA GLU A 18 -6.15 -4.06 -12.91
C GLU A 18 -6.83 -3.01 -12.03
N PHE A 19 -7.91 -2.41 -12.56
CA PHE A 19 -8.70 -1.49 -11.78
C PHE A 19 -9.44 -2.25 -10.67
N HIS A 20 -9.20 -1.87 -9.41
CA HIS A 20 -9.85 -2.46 -8.26
C HIS A 20 -9.99 -1.42 -7.14
N ASP A 21 -11.23 -1.14 -6.73
CA ASP A 21 -11.54 -0.15 -5.70
C ASP A 21 -11.53 -0.72 -4.26
N GLY A 22 -11.28 -2.02 -4.14
CA GLY A 22 -11.20 -2.74 -2.87
C GLY A 22 -12.56 -3.07 -2.26
N GLY A 23 -13.67 -2.89 -3.00
CA GLY A 23 -15.04 -3.03 -2.51
C GLY A 23 -15.62 -1.74 -1.95
N ARG A 24 -14.98 -0.60 -2.23
CA ARG A 24 -15.37 0.71 -1.69
C ARG A 24 -16.76 1.14 -2.17
N ASP A 25 -17.04 1.05 -3.46
CA ASP A 25 -18.35 1.44 -4.00
C ASP A 25 -19.45 0.47 -3.55
N ALA A 26 -19.13 -0.83 -3.49
CA ALA A 26 -20.02 -1.87 -2.96
C ALA A 26 -20.38 -1.63 -1.48
N ALA A 27 -19.46 -1.07 -0.70
CA ALA A 27 -19.68 -0.62 0.67
C ALA A 27 -20.52 0.68 0.77
N GLY A 28 -20.96 1.27 -0.35
CA GLY A 28 -21.83 2.43 -0.39
C GLY A 28 -21.09 3.78 -0.35
N PHE A 29 -19.75 3.81 -0.32
CA PHE A 29 -19.01 5.08 -0.30
C PHE A 29 -19.05 5.79 -1.64
N LYS A 30 -19.41 7.09 -1.60
CA LYS A 30 -19.48 7.94 -2.79
C LYS A 30 -18.38 9.01 -2.81
N GLY A 31 -18.16 9.60 -3.99
CA GLY A 31 -17.17 10.63 -4.26
C GLY A 31 -15.71 10.17 -4.11
N GLY A 32 -14.76 11.09 -4.36
CA GLY A 32 -13.33 10.84 -4.20
C GLY A 32 -12.90 10.65 -2.74
N ALA A 33 -11.82 9.89 -2.53
CA ALA A 33 -11.20 9.65 -1.23
C ALA A 33 -9.69 9.36 -1.36
N GLY A 34 -8.96 9.58 -0.26
CA GLY A 34 -7.52 9.29 -0.12
C GLY A 34 -7.24 7.96 0.60
N ASP A 35 -8.16 7.02 0.52
CA ASP A 35 -8.24 5.78 1.32
C ASP A 35 -7.41 4.61 0.76
N CYS A 36 -6.34 4.90 0.02
CA CYS A 36 -5.47 3.88 -0.57
C CYS A 36 -5.04 2.81 0.43
N VAL A 37 -4.82 3.19 1.70
CA VAL A 37 -4.50 2.26 2.78
C VAL A 37 -5.59 1.20 2.97
N VAL A 38 -6.85 1.62 3.08
CA VAL A 38 -7.99 0.70 3.26
C VAL A 38 -8.11 -0.21 2.04
N ARG A 39 -8.08 0.37 0.84
CA ARG A 39 -8.25 -0.38 -0.42
C ARG A 39 -7.16 -1.43 -0.61
N SER A 40 -5.89 -1.06 -0.46
CA SER A 40 -4.79 -2.00 -0.66
C SER A 40 -4.80 -3.14 0.35
N ILE A 41 -5.18 -2.87 1.60
CA ILE A 41 -5.27 -3.92 2.63
C ILE A 41 -6.47 -4.82 2.37
N ALA A 42 -7.64 -4.26 2.03
CA ALA A 42 -8.83 -5.04 1.68
C ALA A 42 -8.56 -6.01 0.53
N ILE A 43 -7.88 -5.53 -0.52
CA ILE A 43 -7.49 -6.34 -1.68
C ILE A 43 -6.49 -7.43 -1.27
N ALA A 44 -5.36 -7.05 -0.65
CA ALA A 44 -4.28 -7.98 -0.38
C ALA A 44 -4.63 -9.00 0.72
N ALA A 45 -5.35 -8.58 1.76
CA ALA A 45 -5.78 -9.47 2.84
C ALA A 45 -7.06 -10.26 2.51
N ASN A 46 -7.69 -9.98 1.35
CA ASN A 46 -8.98 -10.53 0.96
C ASN A 46 -10.05 -10.32 2.05
N LEU A 47 -10.16 -9.09 2.53
CA LEU A 47 -11.10 -8.68 3.56
C LEU A 47 -12.13 -7.69 2.98
N PRO A 48 -13.37 -7.67 3.50
CA PRO A 48 -14.34 -6.65 3.12
C PRO A 48 -13.81 -5.23 3.39
N TYR A 49 -14.01 -4.31 2.44
CA TYR A 49 -13.61 -2.89 2.58
C TYR A 49 -14.06 -2.30 3.91
N MET A 50 -15.34 -2.50 4.27
CA MET A 50 -15.94 -1.96 5.49
C MET A 50 -15.23 -2.45 6.75
N GLN A 51 -14.86 -3.73 6.78
CA GLN A 51 -14.16 -4.29 7.92
C GLN A 51 -12.81 -3.59 8.12
N VAL A 52 -12.01 -3.50 7.05
CA VAL A 52 -10.71 -2.80 7.09
C VAL A 52 -10.87 -1.32 7.46
N TYR A 53 -11.91 -0.67 6.94
CA TYR A 53 -12.21 0.72 7.23
C TYR A 53 -12.50 0.94 8.72
N GLU A 54 -13.40 0.15 9.29
CA GLU A 54 -13.78 0.25 10.70
C GLU A 54 -12.63 -0.15 11.64
N ASP A 55 -11.92 -1.25 11.33
CA ASP A 55 -10.76 -1.68 12.11
C ASP A 55 -9.68 -0.59 12.20
N LEU A 56 -9.42 0.10 11.08
CA LEU A 56 -8.46 1.21 11.04
C LEU A 56 -9.00 2.48 11.72
N ARG A 57 -10.31 2.74 11.66
CA ARG A 57 -10.95 3.83 12.41
C ARG A 57 -10.79 3.59 13.91
N GLU A 58 -11.10 2.40 14.41
CA GLU A 58 -10.92 2.03 15.80
C GLU A 58 -9.44 2.06 16.22
N ALA A 59 -8.53 1.61 15.36
CA ALA A 59 -7.10 1.70 15.63
C ALA A 59 -6.63 3.15 15.74
N ASN A 60 -7.17 4.09 14.94
CA ASN A 60 -6.90 5.52 15.08
C ASN A 60 -7.44 6.08 16.40
N GLU A 61 -8.66 5.71 16.81
CA GLU A 61 -9.26 6.16 18.09
C GLU A 61 -8.42 5.71 19.27
N ARG A 62 -8.07 4.42 19.29
CA ARG A 62 -7.20 3.85 20.31
C ARG A 62 -5.84 4.53 20.33
N TYR A 63 -5.21 4.77 19.17
CA TYR A 63 -3.93 5.47 19.10
C TYR A 63 -4.03 6.90 19.66
N ALA A 64 -5.14 7.60 19.40
CA ALA A 64 -5.38 8.93 19.92
C ALA A 64 -5.54 8.96 21.45
N GLN A 65 -6.11 7.91 22.03
CA GLN A 65 -6.35 7.79 23.48
C GLN A 65 -5.11 7.29 24.25
N GLU A 66 -4.39 6.31 23.71
CA GLU A 66 -3.32 5.60 24.43
C GLU A 66 -1.94 6.24 24.31
N ARG A 67 -1.73 7.12 23.32
CA ARG A 67 -0.42 7.72 23.03
C ARG A 67 -0.40 9.20 23.35
N ASP A 68 0.74 9.68 23.83
CA ASP A 68 1.00 11.12 23.99
C ASP A 68 2.10 11.57 23.03
N ASN A 69 1.72 11.92 21.80
CA ASN A 69 2.64 12.44 20.80
C ASN A 69 1.93 13.36 19.80
N ARG A 70 2.68 13.86 18.80
CA ARG A 70 2.13 14.76 17.77
C ARG A 70 1.00 14.12 16.97
N LEU A 71 1.08 12.81 16.71
CA LEU A 71 0.08 12.09 15.91
C LEU A 71 -1.21 11.90 16.71
N SER A 72 -1.14 11.49 17.98
CA SER A 72 -2.35 11.32 18.80
C SER A 72 -3.12 12.64 18.93
N ARG A 73 -2.42 13.75 19.24
CA ARG A 73 -3.03 15.09 19.26
C ARG A 73 -3.63 15.51 17.93
N HIS A 74 -3.02 15.11 16.81
CA HIS A 74 -3.58 15.38 15.49
C HIS A 74 -4.89 14.60 15.28
N LEU A 75 -4.89 13.30 15.56
CA LEU A 75 -6.06 12.43 15.43
C LEU A 75 -7.21 12.88 16.33
N THR A 76 -6.95 13.27 17.58
CA THR A 76 -7.98 13.82 18.49
C THR A 76 -8.66 15.06 17.89
N ARG A 77 -7.91 15.89 17.16
CA ARG A 77 -8.44 17.11 16.53
C ARG A 77 -9.13 16.84 15.19
N THR A 78 -8.67 15.89 14.39
CA THR A 78 -9.17 15.65 13.02
C THR A 78 -10.20 14.53 12.92
N GLY A 79 -10.35 13.73 13.97
CA GLY A 79 -11.12 12.50 13.93
C GLY A 79 -10.30 11.31 13.43
N SER A 80 -10.92 10.14 13.54
CA SER A 80 -10.33 8.82 13.36
C SER A 80 -10.55 8.20 11.98
N SER A 81 -11.35 8.84 11.13
CA SER A 81 -11.74 8.29 9.83
C SER A 81 -10.52 8.05 8.91
N PRO A 82 -10.36 6.85 8.33
CA PRO A 82 -9.30 6.56 7.36
C PRO A 82 -9.58 7.07 5.94
N ARG A 83 -10.71 7.78 5.71
CA ARG A 83 -11.16 8.23 4.38
C ARG A 83 -10.11 9.03 3.62
N ASN A 84 -9.30 9.84 4.31
CA ASN A 84 -8.34 10.76 3.70
C ASN A 84 -6.89 10.39 4.01
N GLY A 85 -6.65 9.09 4.17
CA GLY A 85 -5.34 8.52 4.48
C GLY A 85 -5.26 8.04 5.91
N ASN A 86 -4.27 7.18 6.16
CA ASN A 86 -4.00 6.67 7.49
C ASN A 86 -2.49 6.73 7.79
N HIS A 87 -2.13 7.03 9.03
CA HIS A 87 -0.72 7.19 9.38
C HIS A 87 -0.01 5.84 9.48
N ARG A 88 1.27 5.78 9.07
CA ARG A 88 2.07 4.54 9.06
C ARG A 88 2.04 3.81 10.39
N ASN A 89 2.24 4.52 11.49
CA ASN A 89 2.26 3.93 12.83
C ASN A 89 0.95 3.22 13.21
N VAL A 90 -0.16 3.50 12.53
CA VAL A 90 -1.45 2.85 12.80
C VAL A 90 -1.66 1.66 11.87
N PHE A 91 -1.54 1.89 10.55
CA PHE A 91 -1.79 0.81 9.59
C PHE A 91 -0.70 -0.27 9.59
N HIS A 92 0.53 0.06 10.02
CA HIS A 92 1.63 -0.90 10.07
C HIS A 92 1.27 -2.07 11.00
N ASP A 93 0.89 -1.76 12.24
CA ASP A 93 0.53 -2.77 13.23
C ASP A 93 -0.69 -3.60 12.80
N TYR A 94 -1.66 -2.97 12.11
CA TYR A 94 -2.80 -3.67 11.55
C TYR A 94 -2.39 -4.66 10.45
N ILE A 95 -1.55 -4.25 9.49
CA ILE A 95 -1.08 -5.12 8.41
C ILE A 95 -0.29 -6.32 8.96
N LEU A 96 0.55 -6.10 9.97
CA LEU A 96 1.29 -7.18 10.62
C LEU A 96 0.34 -8.20 11.27
N LYS A 97 -0.74 -7.75 11.92
CA LYS A 97 -1.77 -8.65 12.50
C LYS A 97 -2.51 -9.49 11.45
N GLN A 98 -2.54 -9.06 10.20
CA GLN A 98 -3.10 -9.84 9.09
C GLN A 98 -2.13 -10.92 8.55
N GLY A 99 -0.97 -11.10 9.20
CA GLY A 99 0.02 -12.11 8.85
C GLY A 99 0.96 -11.70 7.71
N PHE A 100 1.13 -10.39 7.49
CA PHE A 100 2.14 -9.89 6.57
C PHE A 100 3.43 -9.54 7.31
N GLU A 101 4.55 -9.62 6.59
CA GLU A 101 5.87 -9.22 7.08
C GLU A 101 6.38 -7.99 6.34
N TRP A 102 6.94 -7.02 7.06
CA TRP A 102 7.51 -5.82 6.44
C TRP A 102 8.94 -6.05 5.94
N VAL A 103 9.17 -5.77 4.66
CA VAL A 103 10.49 -5.81 4.02
C VAL A 103 10.87 -4.40 3.56
N PRO A 104 11.86 -3.75 4.20
CA PRO A 104 12.38 -2.47 3.72
C PRO A 104 13.28 -2.69 2.49
N THR A 105 13.21 -1.77 1.52
CA THR A 105 13.99 -1.86 0.28
C THR A 105 15.18 -0.91 0.23
N MET A 106 15.30 -0.01 1.22
CA MET A 106 16.40 0.96 1.29
C MET A 106 16.63 1.41 2.73
N LYS A 107 17.87 1.84 3.01
CA LYS A 107 18.21 2.56 4.25
C LYS A 107 17.89 4.04 4.09
N VAL A 108 17.67 4.73 5.20
CA VAL A 108 17.53 6.20 5.20
C VAL A 108 18.81 6.81 4.61
N GLY A 109 18.66 7.68 3.62
CA GLY A 109 19.78 8.34 2.94
C GLY A 109 20.43 7.54 1.79
N ALA A 110 20.02 6.29 1.54
CA ALA A 110 20.62 5.45 0.48
C ALA A 110 20.08 5.74 -0.94
N GLY A 111 19.12 6.66 -1.07
CA GLY A 111 18.41 6.89 -2.33
C GLY A 111 17.51 5.72 -2.73
N CYS A 112 16.98 5.78 -3.95
CA CYS A 112 16.05 4.80 -4.50
C CYS A 112 16.79 3.56 -5.01
N GLN A 113 16.49 2.40 -4.43
CA GLN A 113 17.13 1.11 -4.77
C GLN A 113 16.18 0.13 -5.45
N VAL A 114 14.87 0.24 -5.15
CA VAL A 114 13.81 -0.62 -5.68
C VAL A 114 12.67 0.24 -6.20
N HIS A 115 12.09 -0.18 -7.32
CA HIS A 115 11.05 0.47 -8.07
C HIS A 115 9.83 -0.44 -8.20
N LEU A 116 8.67 0.17 -8.46
CA LEU A 116 7.41 -0.54 -8.62
C LEU A 116 7.34 -1.17 -10.02
N ARG A 117 8.09 -2.26 -10.22
CA ARG A 117 8.16 -3.04 -11.47
C ARG A 117 8.43 -4.53 -11.23
N PRO A 118 8.05 -5.42 -12.17
CA PRO A 118 8.07 -6.88 -11.96
C PRO A 118 9.43 -7.47 -11.59
N ASN A 119 10.52 -6.95 -12.17
CA ASN A 119 11.85 -7.52 -11.99
C ASN A 119 12.56 -7.08 -10.70
N GLU A 120 11.93 -6.27 -9.84
CA GLU A 120 12.53 -5.81 -8.58
C GLU A 120 11.71 -6.15 -7.32
N LEU A 121 10.52 -6.74 -7.48
CA LEU A 121 9.68 -7.18 -6.37
C LEU A 121 9.43 -8.69 -6.47
N PRO A 122 9.31 -9.40 -5.33
CA PRO A 122 9.00 -10.81 -5.34
C PRO A 122 7.57 -11.08 -5.81
N ASN A 123 7.30 -12.30 -6.24
CA ASN A 123 5.93 -12.78 -6.42
C ASN A 123 5.25 -13.03 -5.06
N GLY A 124 3.94 -13.25 -5.07
CA GLY A 124 3.11 -13.47 -3.88
C GLY A 124 2.13 -12.32 -3.65
N ILE A 125 1.67 -12.17 -2.40
CA ILE A 125 0.70 -11.15 -2.01
C ILE A 125 1.43 -10.00 -1.34
N LEU A 126 1.46 -8.85 -2.00
CA LEU A 126 2.17 -7.65 -1.56
C LEU A 126 1.23 -6.48 -1.27
N ILE A 127 1.56 -5.73 -0.22
CA ILE A 127 1.11 -4.34 -0.06
C ILE A 127 2.35 -3.45 -0.18
N VAL A 128 2.46 -2.72 -1.28
CA VAL A 128 3.68 -1.97 -1.63
C VAL A 128 3.59 -0.52 -1.17
N LYS A 129 4.62 -0.06 -0.44
CA LYS A 129 4.72 1.32 0.06
C LYS A 129 5.56 2.18 -0.85
N VAL A 130 4.93 3.19 -1.43
CA VAL A 130 5.58 4.25 -2.21
C VAL A 130 5.30 5.62 -1.58
N SER A 131 5.85 6.70 -2.12
CA SER A 131 5.55 8.06 -1.62
C SER A 131 4.05 8.36 -1.63
N LYS A 132 3.50 8.75 -0.47
CA LYS A 132 2.10 9.15 -0.24
C LYS A 132 1.00 8.17 -0.70
N HIS A 133 1.34 6.90 -0.92
CA HIS A 133 0.39 5.89 -1.43
C HIS A 133 0.72 4.49 -0.92
N LEU A 134 -0.28 3.60 -0.94
CA LEU A 134 -0.17 2.14 -0.83
C LEU A 134 -0.89 1.53 -2.04
N THR A 135 -0.36 0.43 -2.56
CA THR A 135 -0.99 -0.33 -3.65
C THR A 135 -0.82 -1.83 -3.41
N ALA A 136 -1.77 -2.64 -3.87
CA ALA A 136 -1.68 -4.09 -3.77
C ALA A 136 -1.03 -4.66 -5.04
N VAL A 137 -0.11 -5.61 -4.88
CA VAL A 137 0.43 -6.40 -6.01
C VAL A 137 0.26 -7.87 -5.65
N ILE A 138 -0.52 -8.61 -6.43
CA ILE A 138 -0.79 -10.03 -6.20
C ILE A 138 -0.32 -10.80 -7.43
N ASP A 139 0.65 -11.69 -7.23
CA ASP A 139 1.27 -12.52 -8.28
C ASP A 139 1.69 -11.70 -9.52
N GLY A 140 2.30 -10.55 -9.27
CA GLY A 140 2.78 -9.67 -10.35
C GLY A 140 1.69 -8.91 -11.09
N VAL A 141 0.46 -8.82 -10.57
CA VAL A 141 -0.59 -7.92 -11.06
C VAL A 141 -0.84 -6.83 -10.02
N MET A 142 -0.87 -5.57 -10.44
CA MET A 142 -1.10 -4.42 -9.57
C MET A 142 -2.57 -4.03 -9.57
N TYR A 143 -3.15 -3.93 -8.36
CA TYR A 143 -4.58 -3.65 -8.15
C TYR A 143 -4.74 -2.30 -7.45
N ASP A 144 -5.37 -1.34 -8.15
CA ASP A 144 -5.64 -0.01 -7.61
C ASP A 144 -6.73 0.73 -8.40
N THR A 145 -7.02 1.97 -8.02
CA THR A 145 -7.95 2.85 -8.77
C THR A 145 -7.27 3.66 -9.87
N HIS A 146 -5.93 3.66 -9.91
CA HIS A 146 -5.09 4.25 -10.95
C HIS A 146 -3.73 3.57 -10.94
N ASP A 147 -2.97 3.59 -12.03
CA ASP A 147 -1.60 3.05 -12.05
C ASP A 147 -0.63 3.99 -11.28
N PRO A 148 -0.10 3.60 -10.11
CA PRO A 148 0.84 4.42 -9.38
C PRO A 148 2.29 4.31 -9.89
N SER A 149 2.65 3.39 -10.78
CA SER A 149 4.05 2.99 -11.09
C SER A 149 4.93 4.07 -11.73
N ARG A 150 4.31 5.09 -12.34
CA ARG A 150 5.02 6.10 -13.16
C ARG A 150 5.87 5.43 -14.25
N GLY A 151 5.28 4.47 -14.96
CA GLY A 151 5.98 3.70 -16.00
C GLY A 151 7.15 2.88 -15.42
N GLY A 152 6.96 2.28 -14.25
CA GLY A 152 7.96 1.46 -13.57
C GLY A 152 9.13 2.23 -12.92
N SER A 153 9.07 3.57 -12.87
CA SER A 153 10.12 4.42 -12.27
C SER A 153 9.85 4.83 -10.81
N ARG A 154 8.68 4.49 -10.25
CA ARG A 154 8.33 4.92 -8.88
C ARG A 154 9.06 4.10 -7.83
N CYS A 155 9.80 4.80 -6.98
CA CYS A 155 10.50 4.22 -5.84
C CYS A 155 9.57 3.57 -4.82
N VAL A 156 9.92 2.34 -4.46
CA VAL A 156 9.31 1.55 -3.39
C VAL A 156 10.16 1.70 -2.15
N TYR A 157 9.56 2.14 -1.03
CA TYR A 157 10.25 2.30 0.27
C TYR A 157 10.31 0.99 1.07
N GLY A 158 9.45 0.05 0.70
CA GLY A 158 9.33 -1.27 1.27
C GLY A 158 7.98 -1.86 0.88
N TYR A 159 7.78 -3.12 1.20
CA TYR A 159 6.53 -3.82 0.95
C TYR A 159 6.21 -4.71 2.13
N TYR A 160 4.92 -5.00 2.30
CA TYR A 160 4.46 -6.06 3.17
C TYR A 160 4.24 -7.31 2.33
N LEU A 161 4.86 -8.42 2.69
CA LEU A 161 4.76 -9.70 1.99
C LEU A 161 3.94 -10.67 2.83
N LYS A 162 3.01 -11.38 2.17
CA LYS A 162 2.36 -12.57 2.71
C LYS A 162 2.51 -13.69 1.70
N ASN A 163 3.12 -14.79 2.14
CA ASN A 163 3.13 -16.01 1.35
C ASN A 163 1.73 -16.61 1.38
N ARG A 164 1.28 -17.18 0.27
CA ARG A 164 0.10 -18.06 0.33
C ARG A 164 0.44 -19.18 1.29
N GLN A 165 -0.39 -19.37 2.31
CA GLN A 165 -0.37 -20.63 3.03
C GLN A 165 -0.80 -21.68 2.01
N ASP A 166 0.08 -22.66 1.75
CA ASP A 166 -0.35 -23.86 1.06
C ASP A 166 -1.53 -24.43 1.86
N PRO A 167 -2.71 -24.64 1.25
CA PRO A 167 -3.84 -25.25 1.96
C PRO A 167 -3.53 -26.68 2.44
N CYS A 168 -2.42 -27.26 1.98
CA CYS A 168 -1.87 -28.51 2.47
C CYS A 168 -0.69 -28.21 3.40
N GLY A 169 -0.96 -28.03 4.69
CA GLY A 169 0.08 -27.92 5.70
C GLY A 169 0.90 -29.22 5.74
N HIS A 170 2.08 -29.21 5.13
CA HIS A 170 3.12 -30.20 5.40
C HIS A 170 4.29 -29.48 6.06
N ILE A 171 4.30 -29.64 7.39
CA ILE A 171 5.46 -29.48 8.26
C ILE A 171 6.49 -30.55 7.92
#